data_AF-A0A7W0MPR4-F1
#
_entry.id   AF-A0A7W0MPR4-F1
#
_cell.length_a   1.000
_cell.length_b   1.000
_cell.length_c   1.000
_cell.angle_alpha   90.00
_cell.angle_beta   90.00
_cell.angle_gamma   90.00
#
_symmetry.space_group_name_H-M   'P 1'
#
loop_
_entity.id
_entity.type
_entity.pdbx_description
1 polymer ?
#
loop_
_entity_poly.entity_id
_entity_poly.type
_entity_poly.pdbx_seq_one_letter_code
_entity_poly.pdbx_strand_id
1 'polypeptide(L)'
;MNHIHAETYQAAFVQYLRRGTPVRWSIKQAAATEQYVWRTQRDQKVRTAHRRNDGRIFSYNDAPETGHPGAGFTCRCEAVPYIAGETEFGFHDFTTG
;
A
#
# COMPACT_ATOMS: atom_id res chain seq x y z
N MET A 1 2.26 -7.83 6.16
CA MET A 1 1.44 -8.97 5.71
C MET A 1 2.15 -10.24 6.15
N ASN A 2 1.46 -11.14 6.85
CA ASN A 2 2.02 -12.45 7.20
C ASN A 2 2.32 -13.20 5.90
N HIS A 3 3.58 -13.52 5.61
CA HIS A 3 4.02 -14.27 4.41
C HIS A 3 3.15 -15.51 4.11
N ILE A 4 2.53 -16.06 5.15
CA ILE A 4 1.51 -17.12 5.11
C ILE A 4 0.41 -16.90 4.06
N HIS A 5 -0.06 -15.66 3.86
CA HIS A 5 -1.19 -15.40 2.95
C HIS A 5 -0.79 -15.41 1.47
N ALA A 6 0.41 -14.92 1.15
CA ALA A 6 0.97 -14.94 -0.19
C ALA A 6 1.31 -16.36 -0.65
N GLU A 7 1.91 -17.17 0.23
CA GLU A 7 2.21 -18.58 -0.05
C GLU A 7 0.94 -19.40 -0.27
N THR A 8 -0.09 -19.17 0.56
CA THR A 8 -1.40 -19.84 0.40
C THR A 8 -2.06 -19.47 -0.93
N TYR A 9 -1.99 -18.19 -1.33
CA TYR A 9 -2.48 -17.73 -2.62
C TYR A 9 -1.70 -18.36 -3.78
N GLN A 10 -0.37 -18.37 -3.71
CA GLN A 10 0.49 -18.96 -4.74
C GLN A 10 0.18 -20.46 -4.93
N ALA A 11 0.06 -21.21 -3.83
CA ALA A 11 -0.32 -22.62 -3.88
C ALA A 11 -1.72 -22.82 -4.52
N ALA A 12 -2.71 -22.03 -4.12
CA ALA A 12 -4.05 -22.08 -4.70
C ALA A 12 -4.06 -21.72 -6.20
N PHE A 13 -3.24 -20.75 -6.60
CA PHE A 13 -3.10 -20.33 -7.99
C PHE A 13 -2.43 -21.43 -8.85
N VAL A 14 -1.41 -22.11 -8.32
CA VAL A 14 -0.80 -23.27 -8.99
C VAL A 14 -1.82 -24.39 -9.20
N GLN A 15 -2.68 -24.66 -8.22
CA GLN A 15 -3.74 -25.67 -8.37
C GLN A 15 -4.79 -25.24 -9.40
N TYR A 16 -5.14 -23.96 -9.45
CA TYR A 16 -6.02 -23.43 -10.50
C TYR A 16 -5.43 -23.66 -11.89
N LEU A 17 -4.15 -23.32 -12.10
CA LEU A 17 -3.49 -23.51 -13.39
C LEU A 17 -3.36 -24.99 -13.78
N ARG A 18 -3.06 -25.88 -12.82
CA ARG A 18 -2.83 -27.31 -13.09
C ARG A 18 -4.11 -28.13 -13.21
N ARG A 19 -5.15 -27.80 -12.44
CA ARG A 19 -6.33 -28.64 -12.22
C ARG A 19 -7.66 -27.92 -12.42
N GLY A 20 -7.64 -26.62 -12.72
CA GLY A 20 -8.86 -25.81 -12.82
C GLY A 20 -9.59 -25.60 -11.48
N THR A 21 -8.96 -25.93 -10.34
CA THR A 21 -9.59 -25.74 -9.03
C THR A 21 -9.75 -24.25 -8.74
N PRO A 22 -10.98 -23.73 -8.55
CA PRO A 22 -11.19 -22.30 -8.37
C PRO A 22 -10.57 -21.78 -7.06
N VAL A 23 -9.88 -20.64 -7.15
CA VAL A 23 -9.28 -19.97 -5.97
C VAL A 23 -10.38 -19.38 -5.11
N ARG A 24 -10.51 -19.88 -3.88
CA ARG A 24 -11.53 -19.44 -2.92
C ARG A 24 -11.30 -17.98 -2.51
N TRP A 25 -12.38 -17.20 -2.40
CA TRP A 25 -12.33 -15.77 -2.04
C TRP A 25 -11.63 -15.47 -0.72
N SER A 26 -11.74 -16.34 0.28
CA SER A 26 -11.04 -16.20 1.56
C SER A 26 -9.52 -16.18 1.41
N ILE A 27 -8.98 -16.82 0.36
CA ILE A 27 -7.54 -16.84 0.05
C ILE A 27 -7.13 -15.56 -0.68
N LYS A 28 -8.06 -14.81 -1.28
CA LYS A 28 -7.76 -13.53 -1.94
C LYS A 28 -7.66 -12.35 -0.96
N GLN A 29 -8.10 -12.50 0.29
CA GLN A 29 -8.08 -11.40 1.25
C GLN A 29 -6.64 -11.07 1.65
N ALA A 30 -6.01 -10.13 0.94
CA ALA A 30 -4.75 -9.54 1.37
C ALA A 30 -4.90 -9.06 2.82
N ALA A 31 -3.91 -9.35 3.67
CA ALA A 31 -3.95 -8.92 5.04
C ALA A 31 -4.11 -7.39 5.07
N ALA A 32 -5.03 -6.89 5.88
CA ALA A 32 -5.24 -5.46 6.05
C ALA A 32 -3.90 -4.83 6.43
N THR A 33 -3.48 -3.83 5.65
CA THR A 33 -2.24 -3.12 5.93
C THR A 33 -2.58 -1.89 6.74
N GLU A 34 -1.99 -1.75 7.93
CA GLU A 34 -2.26 -0.64 8.84
C GLU A 34 -1.60 0.67 8.40
N GLN A 35 -0.66 0.57 7.46
CA GLN A 35 0.17 1.66 6.96
C GLN A 35 0.19 1.70 5.43
N TYR A 36 0.50 2.86 4.88
CA TYR A 36 0.65 3.07 3.45
C TYR A 36 1.77 4.04 3.14
N VAL A 37 2.37 3.90 1.96
CA VAL A 37 3.26 4.89 1.38
C VAL A 37 2.44 5.87 0.54
N TRP A 38 2.63 7.16 0.77
CA TRP A 38 2.00 8.19 -0.05
C TRP A 38 2.69 8.29 -1.40
N ARG A 39 1.93 8.15 -2.49
CA ARG A 39 2.43 8.33 -3.86
C ARG A 39 1.72 9.48 -4.57
N THR A 40 2.50 10.33 -5.21
CA THR A 40 2.02 11.44 -6.02
C THR A 40 2.25 11.15 -7.50
N GLN A 41 1.54 11.89 -8.38
CA GLN A 41 1.81 11.87 -9.83
C GLN A 41 3.13 12.55 -10.21
N ARG A 42 3.84 13.16 -9.26
CA ARG A 42 5.12 13.88 -9.47
C ARG A 42 5.09 14.94 -10.57
N ASP A 43 3.91 15.46 -10.89
CA ASP A 43 3.74 16.56 -11.84
C ASP A 43 3.60 17.92 -11.14
N GLN A 44 3.64 18.99 -11.94
CA GLN A 44 3.56 20.36 -11.44
C GLN A 44 2.21 20.68 -10.77
N LYS A 45 1.15 19.92 -11.09
CA LYS A 45 -0.21 20.12 -10.57
C LYS A 45 -0.40 19.52 -9.18
N VAL A 46 0.55 18.71 -8.69
CA VAL A 46 0.55 18.22 -7.30
C VAL A 46 0.68 19.43 -6.36
N ARG A 47 -0.15 19.47 -5.30
CA ARG A 47 -0.05 20.52 -4.28
C ARG A 47 1.30 20.43 -3.57
N THR A 48 1.92 21.57 -3.23
CA THR A 48 3.25 21.59 -2.59
C THR A 48 3.29 20.77 -1.29
N ALA A 49 2.22 20.81 -0.49
CA ALA A 49 2.12 19.99 0.72
C ALA A 49 2.15 18.49 0.41
N HIS A 50 1.47 18.02 -0.65
CA HIS A 50 1.45 16.61 -1.02
C HIS A 50 2.79 16.14 -1.58
N ARG A 51 3.54 17.01 -2.26
CA ARG A 51 4.90 16.69 -2.71
C ARG A 51 5.83 16.35 -1.55
N ARG A 52 5.65 16.97 -0.39
CA ARG A 52 6.42 16.67 0.83
C ARG A 52 6.08 15.30 1.43
N ASN A 53 4.93 14.74 1.07
CA ASN A 53 4.50 13.43 1.56
C ASN A 53 4.98 12.29 0.64
N ASP A 54 5.40 12.56 -0.60
CA ASP A 54 5.77 11.52 -1.58
C ASP A 54 6.85 10.57 -1.04
N GLY A 55 6.53 9.28 -0.99
CA GLY A 55 7.40 8.22 -0.48
C GLY A 55 7.39 8.04 1.04
N ARG A 56 6.74 8.92 1.82
CA ARG A 56 6.64 8.77 3.28
C ARG A 56 5.56 7.76 3.66
N ILE A 57 5.77 7.09 4.79
CA ILE A 57 4.84 6.10 5.33
C ILE A 57 3.93 6.77 6.36
N PHE A 58 2.63 6.51 6.25
CA PHE A 58 1.60 6.99 7.16
C PHE A 58 0.74 5.83 7.65
N SER A 59 0.17 5.96 8.84
CA SER A 59 -0.86 5.03 9.32
C SER A 59 -2.22 5.42 8.75
N TYR A 60 -3.11 4.45 8.53
CA TYR A 60 -4.52 4.74 8.27
C TYR A 60 -5.24 5.35 9.48
N ASN A 61 -4.74 5.14 10.71
CA ASN A 61 -5.34 5.68 11.93
C ASN A 61 -4.80 7.07 12.31
N ASP A 62 -3.68 7.50 11.72
CA ASP A 62 -3.03 8.78 12.00
C ASP A 62 -2.74 9.50 10.67
N ALA A 63 -3.75 10.22 10.19
CA ALA A 63 -3.68 10.94 8.93
C ALA A 63 -2.83 12.21 9.08
N PRO A 64 -2.02 12.57 8.08
CA PRO A 64 -1.35 13.87 8.06
C PRO A 64 -2.39 15.00 7.97
N GLU A 65 -1.99 16.21 8.35
CA GLU A 65 -2.84 17.42 8.32
C GLU A 65 -3.46 17.68 6.92
N THR A 66 -2.78 17.24 5.86
CA THR A 66 -3.29 17.32 4.48
C THR A 66 -4.44 16.36 4.16
N GLY A 67 -4.85 15.52 5.13
CA GLY A 67 -5.74 14.37 4.94
C GLY A 67 -5.06 13.22 4.18
N HIS A 68 -5.80 12.15 3.91
CA HIS A 68 -5.32 11.00 3.14
C HIS A 68 -5.18 11.30 1.63
N PRO A 69 -4.36 10.53 0.90
CA PRO A 69 -4.36 10.57 -0.56
C PRO A 69 -5.77 10.40 -1.13
N GLY A 70 -6.12 11.20 -2.15
CA GLY A 70 -7.43 11.16 -2.79
C GLY A 70 -8.58 11.89 -2.05
N ALA A 71 -8.40 12.30 -0.79
CA ALA A 71 -9.49 12.93 -0.02
C ALA A 71 -9.91 14.32 -0.54
N GLY A 72 -8.94 15.10 -1.04
CA GLY A 72 -9.21 16.44 -1.57
C GLY A 72 -9.70 16.44 -3.02
N PHE A 73 -10.44 17.48 -3.42
CA PHE A 73 -10.87 17.66 -4.81
C PHE A 73 -9.69 17.59 -5.79
N THR A 74 -9.90 16.92 -6.93
CA THR A 74 -8.90 16.70 -7.99
C THR A 74 -7.56 16.09 -7.52
N CYS A 75 -7.52 15.52 -6.30
CA CYS A 75 -6.35 14.84 -5.79
C CYS A 75 -6.14 13.53 -6.57
N ARG A 76 -4.94 13.37 -7.14
CA ARG A 76 -4.52 12.17 -7.88
C ARG A 76 -3.42 11.40 -7.13
N CYS A 77 -3.31 11.64 -5.83
CA CYS A 77 -2.37 10.92 -4.97
C CYS A 77 -2.97 9.57 -4.58
N GLU A 78 -2.11 8.60 -4.31
CA GLU A 78 -2.48 7.22 -3.99
C GLU A 78 -1.90 6.81 -2.63
N ALA A 79 -2.66 6.01 -1.89
CA ALA A 79 -2.22 5.33 -0.68
C ALA A 79 -1.82 3.90 -1.06
N VAL A 80 -0.52 3.67 -1.26
CA VAL A 80 -0.01 2.34 -1.63
C VAL A 80 0.27 1.54 -0.35
N PRO A 81 -0.31 0.34 -0.15
CA PRO A 81 -0.09 -0.43 1.07
C PRO A 81 1.41 -0.62 1.38
N TYR A 82 1.80 -0.34 2.63
CA TYR A 82 3.17 -0.51 3.08
C TYR A 82 3.40 -1.89 3.71
N ILE A 83 4.31 -2.66 3.15
CA ILE A 83 4.73 -3.96 3.66
C ILE A 83 6.22 -3.88 3.99
N ALA A 84 6.55 -4.09 5.27
CA ALA A 84 7.93 -4.08 5.74
C ALA A 84 8.79 -5.09 4.96
N GLY A 85 9.91 -4.62 4.41
CA GLY A 85 10.83 -5.43 3.62
C GLY A 85 10.43 -5.68 2.16
N GLU A 86 9.19 -5.39 1.75
CA GLU A 86 8.74 -5.58 0.35
C GLU A 86 8.50 -4.25 -0.37
N THR A 87 8.00 -3.23 0.32
CA THR A 87 7.71 -1.92 -0.29
C THR A 87 8.99 -1.08 -0.39
N GLU A 88 9.69 -1.20 -1.52
CA GLU A 88 11.00 -0.58 -1.79
C GLU A 88 11.01 0.95 -1.80
N PHE A 89 9.86 1.60 -2.04
CA PHE A 89 9.74 3.06 -2.17
C PHE A 89 9.19 3.76 -0.92
N GLY A 90 9.01 3.02 0.19
CA GLY A 90 8.64 3.60 1.48
C GLY A 90 9.89 4.08 2.21
N PHE A 91 10.06 5.39 2.35
CA PHE A 91 11.09 5.96 3.19
C PHE A 91 10.71 5.77 4.67
N HIS A 92 11.55 5.06 5.41
CA HIS A 92 11.56 5.12 6.86
C HIS A 92 12.31 6.38 7.28
N ASP A 93 11.59 7.38 7.83
CA ASP A 93 12.25 8.33 8.72
C ASP A 93 12.68 7.50 9.95
N PHE A 94 13.91 7.00 9.95
CA PHE A 94 14.53 6.54 11.20
C PHE A 94 14.66 7.79 12.07
N THR A 95 13.65 8.05 12.89
CA THR A 95 13.78 9.04 13.95
C THR A 95 14.82 8.49 14.91
N THR A 96 16.09 8.86 14.69
CA THR A 96 17.17 8.64 15.65
C THR A 96 16.76 9.32 16.95
N GLY A 97 16.36 8.51 17.92
CA GLY A 97 16.19 8.89 19.32
C GLY A 97 17.35 8.33 20.13
#